data_AF-V4JUY3-F1
#
_entry.id   AF-V4JUY3-F1
#
_cell.length_a   1.000
_cell.length_b   1.000
_cell.length_c   1.000
_cell.angle_alpha   90.00
_cell.angle_beta   90.00
_cell.angle_gamma   90.00
#
_symmetry.space_group_name_H-M   'P 1'
#
loop_
_entity.id
_entity.type
_entity.pdbx_description
1 polymer ?
#
loop_
_entity_poly.entity_id
_entity_poly.type
_entity_poly.pdbx_seq_one_letter_code
_entity_poly.pdbx_strand_id
1 'polypeptide(L)'
;MSSITIANHRLVAVDDDSVTFSYRDNRCKDPDSPEAEKRMRLPGAEFLRRLLQHVLPPGFHQIRYYGLLAGGRRKDNLVRCRVLLGLDHPETPYIADMDAFLAKQGIDPGLCPVCGQDRLRNVFQFLSFHDPPAEYAAAA
;
A
#
# COMPACT_ATOMS: atom_id res chain seq x y z
N MET A 1 2.60 -17.49 7.86
CA MET A 1 2.82 -17.13 6.44
C MET A 1 1.55 -16.49 5.91
N SER A 2 1.57 -15.20 5.61
CA SER A 2 0.43 -14.52 4.96
C SER A 2 0.37 -15.01 3.52
N SER A 3 -0.62 -15.84 3.22
CA SER A 3 -0.95 -16.24 1.85
C SER A 3 -1.75 -15.10 1.22
N ILE A 4 -1.46 -14.75 -0.04
CA ILE A 4 -2.31 -13.82 -0.82
C ILE A 4 -3.65 -14.50 -1.17
N THR A 5 -3.66 -15.84 -1.18
CA THR A 5 -4.80 -16.70 -1.47
C THR A 5 -5.62 -17.01 -0.21
N ILE A 6 -6.93 -17.28 -0.37
CA ILE A 6 -7.81 -17.83 0.67
C ILE A 6 -7.18 -19.08 1.30
N ALA A 7 -7.05 -19.06 2.63
CA ALA A 7 -6.56 -20.22 3.38
C ALA A 7 -7.68 -21.23 3.64
N ASN A 8 -7.34 -22.51 3.75
CA ASN A 8 -8.32 -23.59 3.91
C ASN A 8 -9.27 -23.41 5.10
N HIS A 9 -8.77 -22.88 6.23
CA HIS A 9 -9.60 -22.63 7.42
C HIS A 9 -10.71 -21.59 7.18
N ARG A 10 -10.63 -20.82 6.09
CA ARG A 10 -11.66 -19.86 5.69
C ARG A 10 -12.74 -20.48 4.83
N LEU A 11 -12.60 -21.71 4.35
CA LEU A 11 -13.67 -22.43 3.66
C LEU A 11 -14.68 -22.89 4.72
N VAL A 12 -15.90 -22.36 4.64
CA VAL A 12 -16.98 -22.62 5.61
C VAL A 12 -17.83 -23.79 5.15
N ALA A 13 -18.17 -23.84 3.86
CA ALA A 13 -18.95 -24.93 3.26
C ALA A 13 -18.64 -25.05 1.78
N VAL A 14 -18.75 -26.27 1.26
CA VAL A 14 -18.68 -26.59 -0.17
C VAL A 14 -19.84 -27.52 -0.49
N ASP A 15 -20.62 -27.16 -1.50
CA ASP A 15 -21.68 -27.98 -2.06
C ASP A 15 -21.46 -28.12 -3.58
N ASP A 16 -22.33 -28.88 -4.26
CA ASP A 16 -22.17 -29.22 -5.67
C ASP A 16 -22.13 -27.99 -6.59
N ASP A 17 -22.78 -26.90 -6.20
CA ASP A 17 -22.92 -25.69 -7.01
C ASP A 17 -22.00 -24.54 -6.56
N SER A 18 -21.60 -24.53 -5.28
CA SER A 18 -21.06 -23.32 -4.66
C SER A 18 -20.08 -23.56 -3.51
N VAL A 19 -19.28 -22.52 -3.26
CA VAL A 19 -18.32 -22.45 -2.17
C VAL A 19 -18.67 -21.25 -1.28
N THR A 20 -18.80 -21.50 0.01
CA THR A 20 -18.93 -20.45 1.04
C THR A 20 -17.62 -20.30 1.79
N PHE A 21 -17.09 -19.09 1.86
CA PHE A 21 -15.84 -18.79 2.57
C PHE A 21 -15.93 -17.51 3.39
N SER A 22 -15.15 -17.42 4.47
CA SER A 22 -14.97 -16.19 5.24
C SER A 22 -13.83 -15.34 4.68
N TYR A 23 -13.95 -14.03 4.80
CA TYR A 23 -12.93 -13.07 4.39
C TYR A 23 -12.97 -11.85 5.31
N ARG A 24 -11.87 -11.10 5.35
CA ARG A 24 -11.78 -9.85 6.10
C ARG A 24 -12.12 -8.69 5.16
N ASP A 25 -13.11 -7.89 5.51
CA ASP A 25 -13.47 -6.68 4.78
C ASP A 25 -12.51 -5.54 5.15
N ASN A 26 -11.55 -5.30 4.27
CA ASN A 26 -10.55 -4.24 4.45
C ASN A 26 -11.15 -2.81 4.40
N ARG A 27 -12.44 -2.65 4.07
CA ARG A 27 -13.14 -1.36 4.11
C ARG A 27 -13.69 -1.05 5.51
N CYS A 28 -13.67 -2.02 6.43
CA CYS A 28 -14.13 -1.80 7.79
C CYS A 28 -13.15 -0.87 8.53
N LYS A 29 -13.67 0.14 9.23
CA LYS A 29 -12.86 1.17 9.92
C LYS A 29 -11.96 0.55 10.99
N ASP A 30 -12.47 -0.46 11.67
CA ASP A 30 -11.71 -1.28 12.59
C ASP A 30 -11.49 -2.66 11.96
N PRO A 31 -10.31 -2.92 11.38
CA PRO A 31 -10.01 -4.22 10.81
C PRO A 31 -9.96 -5.31 11.88
N ASP A 32 -9.64 -4.99 13.14
CA ASP A 32 -9.51 -5.96 14.24
C ASP A 32 -10.82 -6.29 14.95
N SER A 33 -11.90 -5.60 14.59
CA SER A 33 -13.25 -5.94 15.02
C SER A 33 -13.73 -7.27 14.42
N PRO A 34 -14.51 -8.08 15.18
CA PRO A 34 -15.24 -9.23 14.64
C PRO A 34 -16.13 -8.89 13.45
N GLU A 35 -16.63 -7.65 13.36
CA GLU A 35 -17.46 -7.16 12.26
C GLU A 35 -16.70 -7.05 10.92
N ALA A 36 -15.38 -7.03 10.97
CA ALA A 36 -14.54 -7.07 9.77
C ALA A 36 -14.54 -8.47 9.12
N GLU A 37 -14.90 -9.54 9.84
CA GLU A 37 -15.05 -10.86 9.23
C GLU A 37 -16.43 -11.03 8.59
N LYS A 38 -16.44 -11.27 7.28
CA LYS A 38 -17.65 -11.48 6.48
C LYS A 38 -17.61 -12.84 5.79
N ARG A 39 -18.77 -13.32 5.34
CA ARG A 39 -18.90 -14.55 4.54
C ARG A 39 -19.38 -14.23 3.14
N MET A 40 -18.88 -14.96 2.15
CA MET A 40 -19.31 -14.87 0.76
C MET A 40 -19.57 -16.27 0.23
N ARG A 41 -20.66 -16.43 -0.52
CA ARG A 41 -20.99 -17.64 -1.28
C ARG A 41 -20.89 -17.33 -2.76
N LEU A 42 -20.14 -18.14 -3.50
CA LEU A 42 -19.96 -18.01 -4.95
C LEU A 42 -20.19 -19.36 -5.62
N PRO A 43 -20.66 -19.38 -6.89
CA PRO A 43 -20.60 -20.59 -7.70
C PRO A 43 -19.17 -21.14 -7.74
N GLY A 44 -19.02 -22.48 -7.76
CA GLY A 44 -17.71 -23.14 -7.70
C GLY A 44 -16.75 -22.65 -8.80
N ALA A 45 -17.24 -22.48 -10.02
CA ALA A 45 -16.46 -21.95 -11.15
C ALA A 45 -15.94 -20.52 -10.90
N GLU A 46 -16.75 -19.65 -10.31
CA GLU A 46 -16.36 -18.27 -10.01
C GLU A 46 -15.37 -18.21 -8.83
N PHE A 47 -15.54 -19.08 -7.83
CA PHE A 47 -14.57 -19.25 -6.75
C PHE A 47 -13.20 -19.66 -7.32
N LEU A 48 -13.15 -20.68 -8.19
CA LEU A 48 -11.91 -21.14 -8.82
C LEU A 48 -11.28 -20.04 -9.69
N ARG A 49 -12.07 -19.33 -10.50
CA ARG A 49 -11.56 -18.20 -11.31
C ARG A 49 -10.90 -17.13 -10.46
N ARG A 50 -11.45 -16.81 -9.28
CA ARG A 50 -10.85 -15.84 -8.33
C ARG A 50 -9.62 -16.41 -7.63
N LEU A 51 -9.68 -17.67 -7.22
CA LEU A 51 -8.56 -18.36 -6.56
C LEU A 51 -7.32 -18.38 -7.47
N LEU A 52 -7.51 -18.68 -8.75
CA LEU A 52 -6.43 -18.80 -9.73
C LEU A 52 -5.81 -17.45 -10.11
N GLN A 53 -6.48 -16.32 -9.89
CA GLN A 53 -5.87 -14.99 -10.08
C GLN A 53 -4.71 -14.73 -9.11
N HIS A 54 -4.61 -15.49 -8.02
CA HIS A 54 -3.51 -15.39 -7.06
C HIS A 54 -2.36 -16.36 -7.36
N VAL A 55 -2.51 -17.23 -8.36
CA VAL A 55 -1.46 -18.14 -8.82
C VAL A 55 -0.61 -17.39 -9.84
N LEU A 56 0.66 -17.20 -9.52
CA LEU A 56 1.61 -16.55 -10.42
C LEU A 56 1.91 -17.47 -11.61
N PRO A 57 2.00 -16.93 -12.85
CA PRO A 57 2.46 -17.71 -14.00
C PRO A 57 3.88 -18.25 -13.79
N PRO A 58 4.28 -19.30 -14.52
CA PRO A 58 5.64 -19.81 -14.50
C PRO A 58 6.69 -18.70 -14.73
N GLY A 59 7.76 -18.69 -13.94
CA GLY A 59 8.82 -17.67 -14.00
C GLY A 59 8.57 -16.43 -13.13
N PHE A 60 7.39 -16.27 -12.54
CA PHE A 60 7.12 -15.20 -11.58
C PHE A 60 7.24 -15.69 -10.14
N HIS A 61 7.89 -14.90 -9.29
CA HIS A 61 8.06 -15.20 -7.87
C HIS A 61 7.28 -14.20 -7.01
N GLN A 62 6.64 -14.72 -5.96
CA GLN A 62 5.98 -13.89 -4.98
C GLN A 62 7.03 -13.22 -4.09
N ILE A 63 7.13 -11.89 -4.15
CA ILE A 63 7.95 -11.12 -3.21
C ILE A 63 7.23 -11.12 -1.86
N ARG A 64 7.81 -11.81 -0.88
CA ARG A 64 7.37 -11.69 0.52
C ARG A 64 8.18 -10.56 1.15
N TYR A 65 7.51 -9.51 1.60
CA TYR A 65 8.15 -8.47 2.40
C TYR A 65 8.63 -9.09 3.73
N TYR A 66 9.95 -9.09 3.95
CA TYR A 66 10.58 -9.51 5.20
C TYR A 66 11.43 -8.38 5.78
N GLY A 67 11.87 -8.55 7.02
CA GLY A 67 12.74 -7.59 7.70
C GLY A 67 11.99 -6.43 8.34
N LEU A 68 12.70 -5.33 8.56
CA LEU A 68 12.26 -4.21 9.39
C LEU A 68 10.93 -3.60 8.93
N LEU A 69 10.75 -3.48 7.61
CA LEU A 69 9.60 -2.81 7.00
C LEU A 69 8.44 -3.75 6.63
N ALA A 70 8.50 -5.02 7.03
CA ALA A 70 7.42 -5.97 6.77
C ALA A 70 6.10 -5.53 7.41
N GLY A 71 5.03 -5.45 6.62
CA GLY A 71 3.79 -4.74 6.97
C GLY A 71 3.21 -5.06 8.35
N GLY A 72 3.20 -6.35 8.75
CA GLY A 72 2.60 -6.78 10.03
C GLY A 72 3.35 -6.32 11.29
N ARG A 73 4.63 -5.95 11.18
CA ARG A 73 5.42 -5.40 12.31
C ARG A 73 6.03 -4.04 11.99
N ARG A 74 5.75 -3.48 10.81
CA ARG A 74 6.37 -2.26 10.32
C ARG A 74 6.21 -1.11 11.30
N LYS A 75 5.00 -0.89 11.84
CA LYS A 75 4.74 0.21 12.78
C LYS A 75 5.60 0.07 14.05
N ASP A 76 5.50 -1.07 14.72
CA ASP A 76 6.23 -1.33 15.97
C ASP A 76 7.74 -1.34 15.78
N ASN A 77 8.21 -1.95 14.70
CA ASN A 77 9.62 -1.97 14.33
C ASN A 77 10.16 -0.56 14.08
N LEU A 78 9.41 0.29 13.37
CA LEU A 78 9.80 1.67 13.12
C LEU A 78 9.84 2.50 14.41
N VAL A 79 8.85 2.33 15.30
CA VAL A 79 8.86 2.97 16.63
C VAL A 79 10.11 2.55 17.40
N ARG A 80 10.40 1.24 17.44
CA ARG A 80 11.58 0.71 18.13
C ARG A 80 12.88 1.23 17.53
N CYS A 81 13.00 1.29 16.21
CA CYS A 81 14.16 1.86 15.54
C CYS A 81 14.35 3.34 15.88
N ARG A 82 13.27 4.13 15.92
CA ARG A 82 13.36 5.54 16.31
C ARG A 82 13.91 5.71 17.72
N VAL A 83 13.40 4.95 18.68
CA VAL A 83 13.91 4.97 20.07
C VAL A 83 15.40 4.60 20.11
N LEU A 84 15.80 3.53 19.42
CA LEU A 84 17.21 3.10 19.39
C LEU A 84 18.15 4.12 18.72
N LEU A 85 17.63 4.92 17.80
CA LEU A 85 18.38 5.96 17.09
C LEU A 85 18.32 7.33 17.79
N GLY A 86 17.62 7.47 18.92
CA GLY A 86 17.40 8.76 19.57
C GLY A 86 16.51 9.71 18.75
N LEU A 87 15.61 9.15 17.95
CA LEU A 87 14.63 9.84 17.08
C LEU A 87 13.19 9.63 17.59
N ASP A 88 13.02 9.43 18.90
CA ASP A 88 11.74 9.24 19.58
C ASP A 88 10.83 10.48 19.53
N HIS A 89 11.35 11.60 19.05
CA HIS A 89 10.59 12.76 18.61
C HIS A 89 10.67 12.88 17.09
N PRO A 90 9.63 12.42 16.35
CA PRO A 90 9.57 12.69 14.94
C PRO A 90 9.13 14.14 14.76
N GLU A 91 10.08 15.07 14.70
CA GLU A 91 9.92 16.12 13.71
C GLU A 91 10.04 15.41 12.36
N THR A 92 8.92 14.94 11.82
CA THR A 92 8.87 14.75 10.37
C THR A 92 8.97 16.15 9.81
N PRO A 93 10.07 16.54 9.11
CA PRO A 93 10.02 17.72 8.30
C PRO A 93 8.98 17.44 7.22
N TYR A 94 7.75 17.85 7.49
CA TYR A 94 6.71 17.89 6.48
C TYR A 94 7.11 19.04 5.58
N ILE A 95 7.66 18.70 4.42
CA ILE A 95 7.88 19.67 3.35
C ILE A 95 6.49 19.96 2.79
N ALA A 96 5.80 20.92 3.40
CA ALA A 96 4.48 21.37 2.96
C ALA A 96 4.51 21.94 1.54
N ASP A 97 5.64 22.55 1.20
CA ASP A 97 5.89 23.16 -0.10
C ASP A 97 7.23 22.65 -0.65
N MET A 98 7.12 21.76 -1.64
CA MET A 98 8.28 21.19 -2.34
C MET A 98 9.08 22.25 -3.09
N ASP A 99 8.40 23.23 -3.69
CA ASP A 99 9.04 24.27 -4.49
C ASP A 99 9.84 25.21 -3.58
N ALA A 100 9.29 25.61 -2.44
CA ALA A 100 10.00 26.42 -1.45
C ALA A 100 11.20 25.68 -0.83
N PHE A 101 11.09 24.36 -0.61
CA PHE A 101 12.20 23.54 -0.13
C PHE A 101 13.33 23.46 -1.15
N LEU A 102 13.01 23.19 -2.42
CA LEU A 102 13.99 23.12 -3.50
C LEU A 102 14.67 24.47 -3.72
N ALA A 103 13.91 25.57 -3.69
CA ALA A 103 14.45 26.93 -3.79
C ALA A 103 15.47 27.24 -2.67
N LYS A 104 15.22 26.81 -1.43
CA LYS A 104 16.18 26.96 -0.31
C LYS A 104 17.49 26.22 -0.54
N GLN A 105 17.47 25.12 -1.29
CA GLN A 105 18.65 24.35 -1.66
C GLN A 105 19.30 24.87 -2.96
N GLY A 106 18.78 25.95 -3.55
CA GLY A 106 19.23 26.48 -4.83
C GLY A 106 18.89 25.59 -6.03
N ILE A 107 17.92 24.68 -5.88
CA ILE A 107 17.49 23.75 -6.92
C ILE A 107 16.23 24.31 -7.58
N ASP A 108 16.29 24.61 -8.88
CA ASP A 108 15.11 24.87 -9.71
C ASP A 108 14.82 23.62 -10.55
N PRO A 109 13.81 22.80 -10.20
CA PRO A 109 13.45 21.59 -10.96
C PRO A 109 12.96 21.90 -12.37
N GLY A 110 12.66 23.17 -12.68
CA GLY A 110 12.34 23.64 -14.02
C GLY A 110 13.56 23.84 -14.90
N LEU A 111 14.79 23.83 -14.40
CA LEU A 111 16.00 23.98 -15.21
C LEU A 111 16.57 22.64 -15.67
N CYS A 112 17.18 22.64 -16.86
CA CYS A 112 17.87 21.49 -17.39
C CYS A 112 19.08 21.14 -16.50
N PRO A 113 19.20 19.89 -15.99
CA PRO A 113 20.29 19.50 -15.10
C PRO A 113 21.65 19.41 -15.80
N VAL A 114 21.69 19.48 -17.14
CA VAL A 114 22.92 19.40 -17.94
C VAL A 114 23.46 20.79 -18.27
N CYS A 115 22.62 21.70 -18.78
CA CYS A 115 23.08 23.03 -19.18
C CYS A 115 22.80 24.13 -18.13
N GLY A 116 21.86 23.92 -17.20
CA GLY A 116 21.48 24.88 -16.17
C GLY A 116 20.80 26.16 -16.67
N GLN A 117 20.57 26.30 -17.98
CA GLN A 117 20.11 27.54 -18.61
C GLN A 117 18.72 27.42 -19.23
N ASP A 118 18.40 26.26 -19.82
CA ASP A 118 17.11 26.04 -20.48
C ASP A 118 16.05 25.52 -19.51
N ARG A 119 14.81 25.98 -19.67
CA ARG A 119 13.65 25.45 -18.92
C ARG A 119 13.12 24.14 -19.51
N LEU A 120 12.99 23.13 -18.68
CA LEU A 120 12.27 21.90 -18.96
C LEU A 120 10.80 22.21 -19.26
N ARG A 121 10.24 21.51 -20.24
CA ARG A 121 8.81 21.60 -20.59
C ARG A 121 8.12 20.31 -20.19
N ASN A 122 6.96 20.42 -19.55
CA ASN A 122 6.14 19.26 -19.27
C ASN A 122 5.60 18.71 -20.61
N VAL A 123 5.99 17.49 -20.95
CA VAL A 123 5.55 16.81 -22.18
C VAL A 123 4.34 15.91 -21.90
N PHE A 124 4.24 15.41 -20.67
CA PHE A 124 3.22 14.46 -20.27
C PHE A 124 3.08 14.42 -18.74
N GLN A 125 1.84 14.43 -18.24
CA GLN A 125 1.53 14.27 -16.83
C GLN A 125 0.77 12.97 -16.62
N PHE A 126 1.29 12.10 -15.76
CA PHE A 126 0.54 10.95 -15.26
C PHE A 126 -0.40 11.46 -14.17
N LEU A 127 -1.71 11.33 -14.37
CA LEU A 127 -2.68 11.56 -13.31
C LEU A 127 -2.48 10.47 -12.25
N SER A 128 -2.09 10.87 -11.05
CA SER A 128 -1.99 9.98 -9.90
C SER A 128 -3.40 9.57 -9.48
N PHE A 129 -3.69 8.27 -9.36
CA PHE A 129 -4.90 7.76 -8.70
C PHE A 129 -4.81 7.85 -7.16
N HIS A 130 -3.71 8.38 -6.64
CA HIS A 130 -3.40 8.49 -5.22
C HIS A 130 -3.04 9.93 -4.89
N ASP A 131 -3.92 10.87 -5.25
CA ASP A 131 -3.87 12.18 -4.62
C ASP A 131 -3.93 11.97 -3.09
N PRO A 132 -3.11 12.69 -2.31
CA PRO A 132 -3.19 12.60 -0.86
C PRO A 132 -4.63 12.94 -0.43
N PRO A 133 -5.15 12.29 0.63
CA PRO A 133 -6.49 12.61 1.16
C PRO A 133 -6.69 14.12 1.28
N ALA A 134 -7.88 14.62 0.94
CA ALA A 134 -8.18 16.05 0.91
C ALA A 134 -7.81 16.80 2.21
N GLU A 135 -7.79 16.08 3.32
CA GLU A 135 -7.34 16.51 4.64
C GLU A 135 -5.91 17.10 4.64
N TYR A 136 -5.02 16.60 3.78
CA TYR A 136 -3.65 17.10 3.63
C TYR A 136 -3.54 18.34 2.73
N ALA A 137 -4.51 18.59 1.85
CA ALA A 137 -4.54 19.78 1.00
C ALA A 137 -4.89 21.06 1.79
N ALA A 138 -5.57 20.92 2.93
CA ALA A 138 -5.92 22.03 3.81
C ALA A 138 -4.78 22.48 4.75
N ALA A 139 -3.65 21.76 4.74
CA ALA A 139 -2.47 22.03 5.57
C ALA A 139 -1.32 22.74 4.82
N ALA A 140 -1.55 23.16 3.58
CA ALA A 140 -0.66 23.96 2.74
C ALA A 140 -1.23 25.37 2.55
#